data_AF-A0A3D1DNE1-F1
#
_entry.id   AF-A0A3D1DNE1-F1
#
_cell.length_a   1.000
_cell.length_b   1.000
_cell.length_c   1.000
_cell.angle_alpha   90.00
_cell.angle_beta   90.00
_cell.angle_gamma   90.00
#
_symmetry.space_group_name_H-M   'P 1'
#
loop_
_entity.id
_entity.type
_entity.pdbx_description
1 polymer ?
#
loop_
_entity_poly.entity_id
_entity_poly.type
_entity_poly.pdbx_seq_one_letter_code
_entity_poly.pdbx_strand_id
1 'polypeptide(L)'
;MPAVAVAPIGTTAIGGESGLTKDPPVVTAVAATTTANTSANSTVSWSYTQPQGRAQAFYRVQAKDTGVTTTYHDSGWLAGAGTSYTIDIDDAGIPVAATNKWVVHTRDEAGTISSEAAANVTYAWGDPQAAMATVEGVTVPADARMTITQATNITLTWTFSDGGNTQSFYRVRVLDQGTAIQLHDSGWTAGAGTSYDIPFTFDHGMTYEFRLQLKNNYGVRSD
;
A
#
# COMPACT_ATOMS: atom_id res chain seq x y z
N MET A 1 54.96 64.30 23.37
CA MET A 1 54.69 63.54 22.12
C MET A 1 53.94 62.28 22.52
N PRO A 2 52.69 62.07 22.07
CA PRO A 2 51.92 60.90 22.46
C PRO A 2 52.36 59.70 21.62
N ALA A 3 52.45 58.53 22.27
CA ALA A 3 52.77 57.26 21.62
C ALA A 3 51.61 56.83 20.71
N VAL A 4 51.93 56.50 19.46
CA VAL A 4 51.01 55.93 18.48
C VAL A 4 50.78 54.47 18.84
N ALA A 5 49.56 54.11 19.22
CA ALA A 5 49.14 52.73 19.37
C ALA A 5 48.92 52.10 17.98
N VAL A 6 49.73 51.11 17.62
CA VAL A 6 49.50 50.25 16.46
C VAL A 6 48.42 49.24 16.87
N ALA A 7 47.24 49.33 16.26
CA ALA A 7 46.20 48.31 16.40
C ALA A 7 46.70 46.99 15.76
N PRO A 8 46.56 45.83 16.42
CA PRO A 8 46.80 44.56 15.75
C PRO A 8 45.76 44.39 14.64
N ILE A 9 46.24 44.03 13.44
CA ILE A 9 45.40 43.47 12.37
C ILE A 9 44.74 42.22 12.94
N GLY A 10 43.51 42.37 13.41
CA GLY A 10 42.62 41.24 13.64
C GLY A 10 42.37 40.59 12.30
N THR A 11 42.93 39.41 12.10
CA THR A 11 42.58 38.52 10.99
C THR A 11 41.05 38.45 10.92
N THR A 12 40.47 39.07 9.89
CA THR A 12 39.12 38.72 9.49
C THR A 12 39.20 37.23 9.19
N ALA A 13 38.49 36.42 9.97
CA ALA A 13 38.28 35.04 9.58
C ALA A 13 37.61 35.09 8.21
N ILE A 14 38.40 34.85 7.16
CA ILE A 14 37.88 34.34 5.91
C ILE A 14 37.31 32.99 6.33
N GLY A 15 36.03 32.96 6.68
CA GLY A 15 35.23 31.76 6.76
C GLY A 15 35.10 31.20 5.35
N GLY A 16 36.24 30.76 4.79
CA GLY A 16 36.22 29.78 3.74
C GLY A 16 35.54 28.57 4.34
N GLU A 17 34.53 28.06 3.66
CA GLU A 17 33.98 26.75 3.94
C GLU A 17 35.07 25.71 3.67
N SER A 18 35.98 25.61 4.63
CA SER A 18 37.04 24.65 4.70
C SER A 18 36.39 23.33 5.10
N GLY A 19 36.11 22.49 4.11
CA GLY A 19 35.99 21.04 4.30
C GLY A 19 35.06 20.58 5.44
N LEU A 20 33.97 21.29 5.70
CA LEU A 20 33.00 20.92 6.73
C LEU A 20 32.43 19.56 6.35
N THR A 21 32.62 18.59 7.24
CA THR A 21 32.01 17.28 7.14
C THR A 21 30.51 17.50 7.00
N LYS A 22 29.92 17.07 5.87
CA LYS A 22 28.49 17.23 5.62
C LYS A 22 27.76 16.28 6.56
N ASP A 23 27.27 16.79 7.70
CA ASP A 23 26.55 15.93 8.64
C ASP A 23 25.30 15.37 7.96
N PRO A 24 25.04 14.06 8.10
CA PRO A 24 23.86 13.45 7.50
C PRO A 24 22.59 14.02 8.13
N PRO A 25 21.49 14.13 7.36
CA PRO A 25 20.19 14.40 7.94
C PRO A 25 19.77 13.28 8.89
N VAL A 26 18.96 13.63 9.88
CA VAL A 26 18.41 12.70 10.87
C VAL A 26 16.91 12.58 10.65
N VAL A 27 16.46 11.34 10.48
CA VAL A 27 15.04 10.97 10.38
C VAL A 27 14.61 10.33 11.69
N THR A 28 13.48 10.75 12.24
CA THR A 28 12.92 10.22 13.49
C THR A 28 11.40 10.06 13.38
N ALA A 29 10.79 9.48 14.42
CA ALA A 29 9.33 9.37 14.56
C ALA A 29 8.64 8.73 13.34
N VAL A 30 9.28 7.71 12.74
CA VAL A 30 8.64 6.91 11.69
C VAL A 30 7.42 6.23 12.30
N ALA A 31 6.25 6.41 11.68
CA ALA A 31 5.01 5.79 12.08
C ALA A 31 4.14 5.55 10.85
N ALA A 32 3.22 4.59 10.90
CA ALA A 32 2.24 4.38 9.84
C ALA A 32 0.83 4.31 10.43
N THR A 33 -0.16 4.82 9.71
CA THR A 33 -1.55 4.79 10.17
C THR A 33 -2.14 3.39 10.06
N THR A 34 -2.81 2.94 11.11
CA THR A 34 -3.51 1.64 11.15
C THR A 34 -5.02 1.77 11.25
N THR A 35 -5.54 3.00 11.15
CA THR A 35 -6.98 3.29 11.28
C THR A 35 -7.77 2.68 10.13
N ALA A 36 -8.94 2.13 10.47
CA ALA A 36 -9.88 1.57 9.51
C ALA A 36 -10.23 2.57 8.41
N ASN A 37 -10.13 2.11 7.16
CA ASN A 37 -10.53 2.86 5.98
C ASN A 37 -10.89 1.88 4.87
N THR A 38 -11.81 2.24 4.00
CA THR A 38 -12.32 1.35 2.94
C THR A 38 -11.38 1.18 1.74
N SER A 39 -10.20 1.82 1.77
CA SER A 39 -9.27 1.89 0.65
C SER A 39 -7.93 1.22 0.96
N ALA A 40 -7.79 0.52 2.09
CA ALA A 40 -6.53 -0.08 2.55
C ALA A 40 -5.33 0.89 2.55
N ASN A 41 -5.60 2.19 2.69
CA ASN A 41 -4.57 3.22 2.69
C ASN A 41 -3.88 3.28 4.06
N SER A 42 -2.55 3.25 4.05
CA SER A 42 -1.72 3.62 5.18
C SER A 42 -0.85 4.82 4.83
N THR A 43 -0.81 5.80 5.73
CA THR A 43 0.08 6.95 5.64
C THR A 43 1.27 6.73 6.55
N VAL A 44 2.46 6.61 5.96
CA VAL A 44 3.74 6.60 6.66
C VAL A 44 4.17 8.05 6.87
N SER A 45 4.43 8.46 8.11
CA SER A 45 4.90 9.80 8.47
C SER A 45 6.25 9.73 9.17
N TRP A 46 7.06 10.79 9.05
CA TRP A 46 8.36 10.91 9.74
C TRP A 46 8.68 12.36 10.06
N SER A 47 9.69 12.56 10.90
CA SER A 47 10.31 13.87 11.17
C SER A 47 11.69 13.94 10.52
N TYR A 48 12.04 15.11 10.01
CA TYR A 48 13.33 15.39 9.39
C TYR A 48 14.02 16.54 10.13
N THR A 49 15.32 16.38 10.40
CA THR A 49 16.17 17.44 10.92
C THR A 49 17.55 17.35 10.27
N GLN A 50 18.24 18.49 10.16
CA GLN A 50 19.57 18.56 9.57
C GLN A 50 20.42 19.54 10.40
N PRO A 51 21.60 19.15 10.91
CA PRO A 51 22.37 19.98 11.85
C PRO A 51 22.81 21.35 11.30
N GLN A 52 23.07 21.46 9.99
CA GLN A 52 23.41 22.69 9.29
C GLN A 52 22.16 23.41 8.70
N GLY A 53 20.95 22.93 9.00
CA GLY A 53 19.70 23.53 8.51
C GLY A 53 19.38 23.29 7.03
N ARG A 54 20.07 22.37 6.35
CA ARG A 54 19.76 22.03 4.95
C ARG A 54 18.37 21.39 4.85
N ALA A 55 17.64 21.73 3.80
CA ALA A 55 16.30 21.18 3.59
C ALA A 55 16.34 19.73 3.07
N GLN A 56 15.26 19.00 3.30
CA GLN A 56 15.03 17.71 2.65
C GLN A 56 14.76 17.93 1.15
N ALA A 57 15.52 17.24 0.30
CA ALA A 57 15.36 17.28 -1.15
C ALA A 57 14.75 16.00 -1.72
N PHE A 58 14.97 14.84 -1.09
CA PHE A 58 14.35 13.57 -1.49
C PHE A 58 14.02 12.69 -0.30
N TYR A 59 13.10 11.76 -0.51
CA TYR A 59 12.76 10.70 0.45
C TYR A 59 12.53 9.36 -0.25
N ARG A 60 12.67 8.27 0.48
CA ARG A 60 12.36 6.90 0.05
C ARG A 60 11.72 6.15 1.20
N VAL A 61 10.59 5.50 0.94
CA VAL A 61 9.81 4.73 1.92
C VAL A 61 9.75 3.28 1.46
N GLN A 62 10.07 2.36 2.36
CA GLN A 62 10.08 0.92 2.09
C GLN A 62 9.24 0.18 3.14
N ALA A 63 8.46 -0.81 2.70
CA ALA A 63 7.82 -1.79 3.57
C ALA A 63 8.61 -3.10 3.48
N LYS A 64 9.07 -3.61 4.62
CA LYS A 64 9.87 -4.83 4.70
C LYS A 64 9.28 -5.79 5.72
N ASP A 65 9.65 -7.05 5.60
CA ASP A 65 9.37 -8.04 6.65
C ASP A 65 10.17 -7.72 7.94
N THR A 66 9.56 -7.93 9.10
CA THR A 66 10.25 -7.87 10.39
C THR A 66 11.03 -9.16 10.65
N GLY A 67 12.29 -9.21 10.20
CA GLY A 67 13.21 -10.32 10.51
C GLY A 67 13.74 -11.08 9.30
N VAL A 68 13.26 -10.73 8.10
CA VAL A 68 13.76 -11.26 6.81
C VAL A 68 14.23 -10.08 5.94
N THR A 69 14.78 -10.35 4.76
CA THR A 69 15.26 -9.35 3.78
C THR A 69 14.21 -8.99 2.71
N THR A 70 13.00 -9.55 2.77
CA THR A 70 11.94 -9.28 1.80
C THR A 70 11.50 -7.82 1.88
N THR A 71 11.52 -7.14 0.72
CA THR A 71 10.94 -5.80 0.56
C THR A 71 9.64 -5.95 -0.23
N TYR A 72 8.51 -5.70 0.42
CA TYR A 72 7.19 -5.76 -0.21
C TYR A 72 6.93 -4.55 -1.08
N HIS A 73 7.34 -3.38 -0.58
CA HIS A 73 7.17 -2.11 -1.28
C HIS A 73 8.41 -1.24 -1.19
N ASP A 74 8.66 -0.50 -2.26
CA ASP A 74 9.70 0.50 -2.35
C ASP A 74 9.23 1.66 -3.23
N SER A 75 9.11 2.85 -2.65
CA SER A 75 8.71 4.04 -3.41
C SER A 75 9.76 4.49 -4.44
N GLY A 76 11.00 3.98 -4.34
CA GLY A 76 12.16 4.62 -4.94
C GLY A 76 12.45 5.98 -4.30
N TRP A 77 13.40 6.72 -4.86
CA TRP A 77 13.69 8.09 -4.44
C TRP A 77 12.70 9.06 -5.06
N LEU A 78 11.89 9.69 -4.22
CA LEU A 78 10.92 10.72 -4.60
C LEU A 78 11.49 12.09 -4.27
N ALA A 79 11.40 13.03 -5.21
CA ALA A 79 11.82 14.40 -4.99
C ALA A 79 10.82 15.16 -4.11
N GLY A 80 11.33 15.99 -3.21
CA GLY A 80 10.56 16.92 -2.40
C GLY A 80 10.82 16.85 -0.89
N ALA A 81 10.23 17.82 -0.20
CA ALA A 81 10.32 18.01 1.25
C ALA A 81 9.16 17.33 2.02
N GLY A 82 8.46 16.38 1.40
CA GLY A 82 7.34 15.69 2.05
C GLY A 82 7.79 14.94 3.31
N THR A 83 6.95 14.93 4.34
CA THR A 83 7.17 14.19 5.60
C THR A 83 6.13 13.10 5.81
N SER A 84 5.42 12.75 4.73
CA SER A 84 4.41 11.70 4.70
C SER A 84 4.33 11.03 3.33
N TYR A 85 3.99 9.75 3.30
CA TYR A 85 3.77 8.95 2.09
C TYR A 85 2.57 8.04 2.30
N THR A 86 1.56 8.13 1.43
CA THR A 86 0.36 7.28 1.50
C THR A 86 0.45 6.15 0.47
N ILE A 87 0.04 4.96 0.87
CA ILE A 87 0.04 3.77 0.02
C ILE A 87 -1.18 2.90 0.30
N ASP A 88 -1.78 2.37 -0.75
CA ASP A 88 -2.73 1.27 -0.69
C ASP A 88 -1.94 -0.03 -0.43
N ILE A 89 -2.04 -0.54 0.80
CA ILE A 89 -1.28 -1.69 1.29
C ILE A 89 -1.71 -2.97 0.59
N ASP A 90 -3.01 -3.07 0.30
CA ASP A 90 -3.60 -4.23 -0.35
C ASP A 90 -3.18 -4.28 -1.82
N ASP A 91 -3.13 -3.14 -2.51
CA ASP A 91 -2.60 -3.07 -3.88
C ASP A 91 -1.09 -3.27 -3.98
N ALA A 92 -0.36 -2.82 -2.97
CA ALA A 92 1.08 -3.04 -2.87
C ALA A 92 1.46 -4.48 -2.49
N GLY A 93 0.50 -5.36 -2.18
CA GLY A 93 0.77 -6.73 -1.73
C GLY A 93 1.53 -6.80 -0.41
N ILE A 94 1.37 -5.79 0.45
CA ILE A 94 1.99 -5.74 1.77
C ILE A 94 1.13 -6.57 2.73
N PRO A 95 1.68 -7.57 3.43
CA PRO A 95 0.90 -8.44 4.31
C PRO A 95 0.22 -7.68 5.46
N VAL A 96 -1.10 -7.81 5.57
CA VAL A 96 -1.92 -7.12 6.58
C VAL A 96 -2.17 -7.91 7.86
N ALA A 97 -1.83 -9.20 7.88
CA ALA A 97 -1.90 -10.07 9.06
C ALA A 97 -0.52 -10.25 9.73
N ALA A 98 0.48 -9.46 9.32
CA ALA A 98 1.85 -9.55 9.82
C ALA A 98 2.34 -8.20 10.37
N THR A 99 3.46 -8.24 11.08
CA THR A 99 4.20 -7.03 11.45
C THR A 99 5.14 -6.66 10.32
N ASN A 100 5.05 -5.43 9.84
CA ASN A 100 5.88 -4.89 8.76
C ASN A 100 6.83 -3.85 9.33
N LYS A 101 8.08 -3.85 8.87
CA LYS A 101 9.06 -2.81 9.15
C LYS A 101 8.96 -1.72 8.08
N TRP A 102 8.46 -0.55 8.45
CA TRP A 102 8.56 0.64 7.62
C TRP A 102 9.92 1.28 7.80
N VAL A 103 10.57 1.56 6.68
CA VAL A 103 11.89 2.19 6.65
C VAL A 103 11.82 3.47 5.83
N VAL A 104 12.35 4.56 6.39
CA VAL A 104 12.45 5.85 5.71
C VAL A 104 13.90 6.26 5.61
N HIS A 105 14.31 6.66 4.40
CA HIS A 105 15.56 7.36 4.14
C HIS A 105 15.26 8.72 3.52
N THR A 106 16.05 9.73 3.89
CA THR A 106 15.98 11.06 3.27
C THR A 106 17.32 11.47 2.67
N ARG A 107 17.28 12.41 1.72
CA ARG A 107 18.45 13.12 1.21
C ARG A 107 18.24 14.60 1.38
N ASP A 108 19.27 15.29 1.83
CA ASP A 108 19.29 16.75 1.82
C ASP A 108 19.69 17.32 0.45
N GLU A 109 19.63 18.64 0.31
CA GLU A 109 19.99 19.38 -0.91
C GLU A 109 21.44 19.17 -1.38
N ALA A 110 22.35 18.75 -0.51
CA ALA A 110 23.73 18.45 -0.90
C ALA A 110 23.94 16.97 -1.25
N GLY A 111 22.86 16.18 -1.28
CA GLY A 111 22.85 14.76 -1.61
C GLY A 111 23.26 13.82 -0.47
N THR A 112 23.41 14.32 0.76
CA THR A 112 23.76 13.48 1.90
C THR A 112 22.54 12.65 2.34
N ILE A 113 22.73 11.34 2.52
CA ILE A 113 21.66 10.39 2.88
C ILE A 113 21.58 10.25 4.41
N SER A 114 20.38 10.17 4.96
CA SER A 114 20.16 9.86 6.38
C SER A 114 20.57 8.44 6.74
N SER A 115 20.84 8.17 8.01
CA SER A 115 20.80 6.79 8.51
C SER A 115 19.41 6.17 8.33
N GLU A 116 19.33 4.84 8.46
CA GLU A 116 18.05 4.13 8.48
C GLU A 116 17.21 4.62 9.68
N ALA A 117 15.99 5.06 9.42
CA ALA A 117 14.96 5.24 10.44
C ALA A 117 13.81 4.29 10.16
N ALA A 118 13.32 3.62 11.19
CA ALA A 118 12.33 2.57 11.00
C ALA A 118 11.34 2.46 12.15
N ALA A 119 10.17 1.89 11.85
CA ALA A 119 9.18 1.47 12.83
C ALA A 119 8.52 0.17 12.41
N ASN A 120 8.26 -0.70 13.38
CA ASN A 120 7.50 -1.92 13.19
C ASN A 120 6.01 -1.59 13.38
N VAL A 121 5.18 -1.97 12.42
CA VAL A 121 3.74 -1.71 12.42
C VAL A 121 3.02 -3.02 12.15
N THR A 122 2.15 -3.40 13.07
CA THR A 122 1.23 -4.52 12.89
C THR A 122 -0.08 -3.97 12.37
N TYR A 123 -0.46 -4.40 11.17
CA TYR A 123 -1.80 -4.19 10.67
C TYR A 123 -2.68 -5.28 11.29
N ALA A 124 -3.84 -4.89 11.82
CA ALA A 124 -4.87 -5.81 12.31
C ALA A 124 -6.10 -5.70 11.41
N TRP A 125 -5.85 -5.67 10.10
CA TRP A 125 -6.86 -5.35 9.09
C TRP A 125 -7.58 -6.60 8.57
N GLY A 126 -7.32 -7.77 9.13
CA GLY A 126 -8.01 -9.01 8.80
C GLY A 126 -7.40 -9.79 7.64
N ASP A 127 -8.06 -10.90 7.32
CA ASP A 127 -7.76 -11.83 6.24
C ASP A 127 -9.10 -12.28 5.61
N PRO A 128 -9.72 -11.41 4.80
CA PRO A 128 -11.07 -11.64 4.30
C PRO A 128 -11.16 -12.86 3.40
N GLN A 129 -12.13 -13.72 3.69
CA GLN A 129 -12.40 -14.92 2.90
C GLN A 129 -13.74 -14.78 2.17
N ALA A 130 -13.76 -15.17 0.91
CA ALA A 130 -14.94 -15.22 0.07
C ALA A 130 -15.23 -16.66 -0.36
N ALA A 131 -16.49 -17.09 -0.27
CA ALA A 131 -16.89 -18.39 -0.79
C ALA A 131 -18.19 -18.27 -1.60
N MET A 132 -18.17 -18.72 -2.85
CA MET A 132 -19.37 -18.81 -3.67
C MET A 132 -20.28 -19.91 -3.11
N ALA A 133 -21.54 -19.58 -2.84
CA ALA A 133 -22.50 -20.48 -2.22
C ALA A 133 -23.40 -21.16 -3.28
N THR A 134 -24.07 -20.36 -4.12
CA THR A 134 -24.88 -20.88 -5.21
C THR A 134 -24.71 -20.03 -6.47
N VAL A 135 -24.79 -20.70 -7.61
CA VAL A 135 -24.99 -20.08 -8.91
C VAL A 135 -26.30 -20.66 -9.42
N GLU A 136 -27.32 -19.82 -9.56
CA GLU A 136 -28.70 -20.28 -9.81
C GLU A 136 -28.76 -21.29 -10.97
N GLY A 137 -29.33 -22.47 -10.71
CA GLY A 137 -29.51 -23.54 -11.69
C GLY A 137 -28.33 -24.51 -11.87
N VAL A 138 -27.17 -24.30 -11.20
CA VAL A 138 -25.99 -25.18 -11.34
C VAL A 138 -25.26 -25.34 -10.00
N THR A 139 -24.96 -26.58 -9.60
CA THR A 139 -24.09 -26.83 -8.44
C THR A 139 -22.70 -26.25 -8.71
N VAL A 140 -22.21 -25.35 -7.84
CA VAL A 140 -20.86 -24.79 -7.95
C VAL A 140 -19.85 -25.92 -7.76
N PRO A 141 -19.04 -26.28 -8.77
CA PRO A 141 -17.98 -27.25 -8.60
C PRO A 141 -16.85 -26.65 -7.77
N ALA A 142 -16.12 -27.50 -7.05
CA ALA A 142 -15.09 -27.09 -6.08
C ALA A 142 -13.94 -26.25 -6.71
N ASP A 143 -13.82 -26.26 -8.03
CA ASP A 143 -12.83 -25.51 -8.80
C ASP A 143 -13.38 -24.23 -9.45
N ALA A 144 -14.63 -23.84 -9.13
CA ALA A 144 -15.30 -22.65 -9.66
C ALA A 144 -15.47 -22.60 -11.19
N ARG A 145 -15.36 -23.75 -11.88
CA ARG A 145 -15.47 -23.84 -13.35
C ARG A 145 -16.81 -24.42 -13.75
N MET A 146 -17.65 -23.64 -14.43
CA MET A 146 -19.04 -24.01 -14.66
C MET A 146 -19.36 -24.09 -16.14
N THR A 147 -19.93 -25.21 -16.58
CA THR A 147 -20.52 -25.35 -17.92
C THR A 147 -21.98 -24.94 -17.84
N ILE A 148 -22.38 -23.93 -18.61
CA ILE A 148 -23.75 -23.41 -18.61
C ILE A 148 -24.50 -23.95 -19.83
N THR A 149 -25.61 -24.64 -19.57
CA THR A 149 -26.43 -25.30 -20.59
C THR A 149 -27.62 -24.46 -21.06
N GLN A 150 -28.02 -23.42 -20.33
CA GLN A 150 -28.76 -22.22 -20.79
C GLN A 150 -29.20 -21.50 -19.52
N ALA A 151 -28.76 -20.26 -19.34
CA ALA A 151 -29.30 -19.38 -18.32
C ALA A 151 -29.13 -17.94 -18.77
N THR A 152 -30.24 -17.20 -18.79
CA THR A 152 -30.22 -15.73 -18.78
C THR A 152 -30.35 -15.30 -17.33
N ASN A 153 -29.55 -14.33 -16.88
CA ASN A 153 -29.58 -13.76 -15.52
C ASN A 153 -29.23 -14.78 -14.42
N ILE A 154 -28.00 -15.28 -14.45
CA ILE A 154 -27.49 -16.12 -13.36
C ILE A 154 -27.29 -15.28 -12.10
N THR A 155 -27.94 -15.69 -11.02
CA THR A 155 -27.69 -15.15 -9.67
C THR A 155 -26.51 -15.87 -9.03
N LEU A 156 -25.44 -15.14 -8.73
CA LEU A 156 -24.35 -15.62 -7.88
C LEU A 156 -24.62 -15.21 -6.43
N THR A 157 -24.53 -16.14 -5.49
CA THR A 157 -24.58 -15.87 -4.04
C THR A 157 -23.28 -16.30 -3.38
N TRP A 158 -22.96 -15.70 -2.23
CA TRP A 158 -21.72 -15.98 -1.51
C TRP A 158 -21.81 -15.79 -0.01
N THR A 159 -20.78 -16.24 0.69
CA THR A 159 -20.51 -15.95 2.10
C THR A 159 -19.20 -15.17 2.25
N PHE A 160 -19.12 -14.40 3.34
CA PHE A 160 -17.96 -13.61 3.74
C PHE A 160 -17.58 -13.98 5.17
N SER A 161 -16.28 -14.14 5.45
CA SER A 161 -15.78 -14.29 6.82
C SER A 161 -14.43 -13.61 6.99
N ASP A 162 -14.25 -12.88 8.09
CA ASP A 162 -13.00 -12.17 8.39
C ASP A 162 -12.85 -11.86 9.89
N GLY A 163 -12.82 -12.87 10.75
CA GLY A 163 -12.46 -12.69 12.17
C GLY A 163 -13.25 -11.65 12.98
N GLY A 164 -14.44 -11.21 12.53
CA GLY A 164 -15.25 -10.15 13.14
C GLY A 164 -15.35 -8.84 12.34
N ASN A 165 -14.52 -8.66 11.31
CA ASN A 165 -14.67 -7.58 10.33
C ASN A 165 -15.88 -7.83 9.43
N THR A 166 -16.29 -6.80 8.70
CA THR A 166 -17.48 -6.81 7.83
C THR A 166 -17.12 -6.56 6.38
N GLN A 167 -17.87 -7.15 5.45
CA GLN A 167 -17.77 -6.83 4.02
C GLN A 167 -18.12 -5.36 3.77
N SER A 168 -17.35 -4.70 2.89
CA SER A 168 -17.57 -3.32 2.46
C SER A 168 -17.72 -3.18 0.94
N PHE A 169 -17.10 -4.07 0.14
CA PHE A 169 -17.29 -4.13 -1.31
C PHE A 169 -17.31 -5.58 -1.80
N TYR A 170 -17.83 -5.76 -3.01
CA TYR A 170 -17.73 -6.99 -3.77
C TYR A 170 -17.39 -6.70 -5.24
N ARG A 171 -16.81 -7.68 -5.92
CA ARG A 171 -16.54 -7.69 -7.35
C ARG A 171 -16.71 -9.10 -7.89
N VAL A 172 -17.64 -9.24 -8.84
CA VAL A 172 -17.89 -10.45 -9.62
C VAL A 172 -17.35 -10.26 -11.03
N ARG A 173 -16.56 -11.24 -11.50
CA ARG A 173 -16.05 -11.32 -12.87
C ARG A 173 -16.39 -12.67 -13.48
N VAL A 174 -16.65 -12.66 -14.78
CA VAL A 174 -16.83 -13.86 -15.60
C VAL A 174 -15.77 -13.86 -16.67
N LEU A 175 -15.05 -14.97 -16.79
CA LEU A 175 -14.04 -15.18 -17.81
C LEU A 175 -14.43 -16.36 -18.69
N ASP A 176 -14.05 -16.30 -19.96
CA ASP A 176 -14.02 -17.48 -20.82
C ASP A 176 -12.93 -18.44 -20.30
N GLN A 177 -13.27 -19.70 -20.03
CA GLN A 177 -12.30 -20.63 -19.44
C GLN A 177 -11.14 -20.95 -20.38
N GLY A 178 -11.38 -21.03 -21.69
CA GLY A 178 -10.37 -21.45 -22.67
C GLY A 178 -9.32 -20.38 -22.95
N THR A 179 -9.71 -19.11 -22.86
CA THR A 179 -8.87 -17.96 -23.23
C THR A 179 -8.52 -17.03 -22.06
N ALA A 180 -9.19 -17.21 -20.91
CA ALA A 180 -9.15 -16.29 -19.78
C ALA A 180 -9.53 -14.84 -20.13
N ILE A 181 -10.25 -14.62 -21.24
CA ILE A 181 -10.77 -13.30 -21.61
C ILE A 181 -11.87 -12.94 -20.62
N GLN A 182 -11.78 -11.73 -20.04
CA GLN A 182 -12.84 -11.19 -19.19
C GLN A 182 -14.06 -10.83 -20.05
N LEU A 183 -15.17 -11.51 -19.80
CA LEU A 183 -16.44 -11.33 -20.50
C LEU A 183 -17.37 -10.38 -19.73
N HIS A 184 -17.32 -10.43 -18.40
CA HIS A 184 -18.07 -9.56 -17.51
C HIS A 184 -17.24 -9.14 -16.31
N ASP A 185 -17.44 -7.92 -15.85
CA ASP A 185 -16.88 -7.38 -14.61
C ASP A 185 -17.83 -6.34 -14.03
N SER A 186 -18.35 -6.63 -12.84
CA SER A 186 -19.18 -5.69 -12.09
C SER A 186 -18.42 -4.45 -11.61
N GLY A 187 -17.09 -4.48 -11.63
CA GLY A 187 -16.26 -3.51 -10.90
C GLY A 187 -16.40 -3.70 -9.39
N TRP A 188 -15.75 -2.83 -8.62
CA TRP A 188 -15.95 -2.79 -7.17
C TRP A 188 -17.27 -2.11 -6.85
N THR A 189 -18.22 -2.87 -6.33
CA THR A 189 -19.51 -2.37 -5.88
C THR A 189 -19.52 -2.25 -4.36
N ALA A 190 -19.90 -1.08 -3.86
CA ALA A 190 -20.00 -0.84 -2.42
C ALA A 190 -21.21 -1.57 -1.83
N GLY A 191 -21.00 -2.24 -0.69
CA GLY A 191 -22.08 -2.84 0.09
C GLY A 191 -21.73 -4.20 0.70
N ALA A 192 -22.59 -4.62 1.62
CA ALA A 192 -22.57 -5.91 2.30
C ALA A 192 -23.51 -6.94 1.64
N GLY A 193 -23.84 -6.75 0.36
CA GLY A 193 -24.67 -7.69 -0.38
C GLY A 193 -24.05 -9.09 -0.43
N THR A 194 -24.89 -10.11 -0.49
CA THR A 194 -24.49 -11.53 -0.55
C THR A 194 -24.94 -12.20 -1.85
N SER A 195 -25.40 -11.39 -2.81
CA SER A 195 -25.84 -11.85 -4.12
C SER A 195 -25.62 -10.80 -5.21
N TYR A 196 -25.44 -11.26 -6.44
CA TYR A 196 -25.34 -10.41 -7.61
C TYR A 196 -25.93 -11.13 -8.84
N ASP A 197 -26.85 -10.45 -9.50
CA ASP A 197 -27.42 -10.89 -10.77
C ASP A 197 -26.45 -10.51 -11.88
N ILE A 198 -25.94 -11.51 -12.60
CA ILE A 198 -24.93 -11.28 -13.62
C ILE A 198 -25.64 -10.88 -14.92
N PRO A 199 -25.47 -9.63 -15.40
CA PRO A 199 -26.13 -9.13 -16.60
C PRO A 199 -25.37 -9.58 -17.86
N PHE A 200 -25.14 -10.89 -17.97
CA PHE A 200 -24.41 -11.52 -19.08
C PHE A 200 -25.25 -12.66 -19.67
N THR A 201 -25.27 -12.74 -20.99
CA THR A 201 -25.92 -13.83 -21.72
C THR A 201 -24.91 -14.94 -21.97
N PHE A 202 -25.15 -16.12 -21.40
CA PHE A 202 -24.28 -17.27 -21.53
C PHE A 202 -24.63 -18.09 -22.77
N ASP A 203 -23.61 -18.43 -23.55
CA ASP A 203 -23.74 -19.29 -24.71
C ASP A 203 -23.87 -20.76 -24.29
N HIS A 204 -24.75 -21.48 -24.96
CA HIS A 204 -24.99 -22.89 -24.69
C HIS A 204 -23.74 -23.74 -24.93
N GLY A 205 -23.39 -24.58 -23.94
CA GLY A 205 -22.30 -25.55 -24.07
C GLY A 205 -20.90 -24.96 -23.89
N MET A 206 -20.82 -23.69 -23.51
CA MET A 206 -19.56 -23.02 -23.15
C MET A 206 -19.26 -23.21 -21.66
N THR A 207 -17.97 -23.18 -21.33
CA THR A 207 -17.48 -23.24 -19.96
C THR A 207 -16.89 -21.89 -19.55
N TYR A 208 -17.29 -21.44 -18.38
CA TYR A 208 -16.92 -20.14 -17.83
C TYR A 208 -16.22 -20.31 -16.48
N GLU A 209 -15.38 -19.33 -16.16
CA GLU A 209 -14.76 -19.18 -14.84
C GLU A 209 -15.37 -17.98 -14.14
N PHE A 210 -15.92 -18.19 -12.95
CA PHE A 210 -16.41 -17.12 -12.09
C PHE A 210 -15.34 -16.76 -11.07
N ARG A 211 -15.04 -15.46 -10.96
CA ARG A 211 -14.16 -14.93 -9.91
C ARG A 211 -14.94 -13.98 -9.03
N LEU A 212 -14.98 -14.31 -7.75
CA LEU A 212 -15.52 -13.48 -6.69
C LEU A 212 -14.36 -12.89 -5.89
N GLN A 213 -14.39 -11.58 -5.66
CA GLN A 213 -13.53 -10.94 -4.67
C GLN A 213 -14.38 -10.05 -3.78
N LEU A 214 -14.09 -10.06 -2.49
CA LEU A 214 -14.75 -9.23 -1.48
C LEU A 214 -13.72 -8.32 -0.83
N LYS A 215 -14.14 -7.16 -0.33
CA LYS A 215 -13.32 -6.32 0.56
C LYS A 215 -13.93 -6.26 1.95
N ASN A 216 -13.10 -6.25 2.98
CA ASN A 216 -13.53 -5.96 4.33
C ASN A 216 -13.61 -4.43 4.59
N ASN A 217 -14.01 -4.02 5.79
CA ASN A 217 -14.11 -2.62 6.20
C ASN A 217 -12.75 -1.90 6.36
N TYR A 218 -11.64 -2.59 6.13
CA TYR A 218 -10.28 -2.05 5.99
C TYR A 218 -9.81 -1.97 4.53
N GLY A 219 -10.66 -2.34 3.56
CA GLY A 219 -10.35 -2.28 2.13
C GLY A 219 -9.48 -3.41 1.61
N VAL A 220 -9.09 -4.36 2.47
CA VAL A 220 -8.31 -5.56 2.13
C VAL A 220 -9.18 -6.49 1.29
N ARG A 221 -8.63 -7.02 0.19
CA ARG A 221 -9.31 -7.95 -0.72
C ARG A 221 -9.17 -9.39 -0.23
N SER A 222 -10.21 -10.19 -0.48
CA SER A 222 -10.10 -11.64 -0.42
C SER A 222 -9.28 -12.17 -1.60
N ASP A 223 -8.55 -13.25 -1.36
CA ASP A 223 -7.86 -14.03 -2.40
C ASP A 223 -8.85 -14.64 -3.41
#